data_AF-A0A9D2C8D4-F1
#
_entry.id   AF-A0A9D2C8D4-F1
#
_cell.length_a   1.000
_cell.length_b   1.000
_cell.length_c   1.000
_cell.angle_alpha   90.00
_cell.angle_beta   90.00
_cell.angle_gamma   90.00
#
_symmetry.space_group_name_H-M   'P 1'
#
loop_
_entity.id
_entity.type
_entity.pdbx_description
1 polymer ?
#
loop_
_entity_poly.entity_id
_entity_poly.type
_entity_poly.pdbx_seq_one_letter_code
_entity_poly.pdbx_strand_id
1 'polypeptide(L)' 'TLAARAGISLPEEELLSEANKWELFHGGLSGRTAQQFVDYLSGTRKRCGA' A
#
# COMPACT_ATOMS: atom_id res chain seq x y z
N THR A 1 4.83 -7.23 7.96
CA THR A 1 4.08 -5.96 7.78
C THR A 1 2.68 -6.26 7.24
N LEU A 2 1.74 -5.30 7.28
CA LEU A 2 0.40 -5.48 6.70
C LEU A 2 0.46 -5.85 5.20
N ALA A 3 1.38 -5.23 4.45
CA ALA A 3 1.63 -5.54 3.04
C ALA A 3 2.04 -7.01 2.80
N ALA A 4 2.97 -7.55 3.60
CA ALA A 4 3.39 -8.95 3.48
C ALA A 4 2.23 -9.94 3.75
N ARG A 5 1.34 -9.63 4.70
CA ARG A 5 0.15 -10.44 4.99
C ARG A 5 -0.85 -10.42 3.82
N ALA A 6 -0.90 -9.33 3.06
CA ALA A 6 -1.71 -9.20 1.86
C ALA A 6 -1.04 -9.79 0.60
N GLY A 7 0.13 -10.45 0.74
CA GLY A 7 0.87 -11.02 -0.39
C GLY A 7 1.58 -9.99 -1.26
N ILE A 8 1.74 -8.75 -0.78
CA ILE A 8 2.48 -7.71 -1.49
C ILE A 8 3.97 -7.90 -1.20
N SER A 9 4.67 -8.45 -2.18
CA SER A 9 6.14 -8.47 -2.21
C SER A 9 6.61 -7.21 -2.95
N LEU A 10 7.02 -6.21 -2.19
CA LEU A 10 7.62 -4.97 -2.67
C LEU A 10 8.92 -4.74 -1.92
N PRO A 11 9.94 -4.16 -2.57
CA PRO A 11 11.09 -3.62 -1.85
C PRO A 11 10.63 -2.63 -0.78
N GLU A 12 11.32 -2.62 0.35
CA GLU A 12 10.99 -1.75 1.48
C GLU A 12 10.98 -0.27 1.07
N GLU A 13 11.95 0.17 0.28
CA GLU A 13 12.04 1.54 -0.23
C GLU A 13 10.82 1.92 -1.09
N GLU A 14 10.32 1.00 -1.91
CA GLU A 14 9.13 1.24 -2.75
C GLU A 14 7.86 1.30 -1.90
N LEU A 15 7.74 0.41 -0.90
CA LEU A 15 6.67 0.47 0.08
C LEU A 15 6.64 1.79 0.86
N LEU A 16 7.80 2.27 1.29
CA LEU A 16 7.92 3.54 2.00
C LEU A 16 7.58 4.73 1.08
N SER A 17 8.04 4.70 -0.17
CA SER A 17 7.73 5.75 -1.15
C SER A 17 6.22 5.84 -1.43
N GLU A 18 5.57 4.69 -1.65
CA GLU A 18 4.12 4.63 -1.88
C GLU A 18 3.32 5.02 -0.62
N ALA A 19 3.80 4.65 0.57
CA ALA A 19 3.18 5.06 1.82
C ALA A 19 3.28 6.59 2.04
N ASN A 20 4.43 7.20 1.73
CA ASN A 20 4.59 8.66 1.79
C ASN A 20 3.64 9.38 0.84
N LYS A 21 3.49 8.89 -0.40
CA LYS A 21 2.50 9.43 -1.35
C LYS A 21 1.09 9.29 -0.78
N TRP A 22 0.75 8.10 -0.27
CA TRP A 22 -0.56 7.82 0.30
C TRP A 22 -0.91 8.78 1.44
N GLU A 23 0.05 9.05 2.32
CA GLU A 23 -0.10 9.96 3.45
C GLU A 23 -0.47 11.38 3.01
N LEU A 24 0.22 11.89 1.99
CA LEU A 24 -0.02 13.23 1.44
C LEU A 24 -1.43 13.38 0.86
N PHE A 25 -1.96 12.33 0.22
CA PHE A 25 -3.29 12.36 -0.39
C PHE A 25 -4.43 12.08 0.60
N HIS A 26 -4.17 11.33 1.67
CA HIS A 26 -5.22 10.83 2.60
C HIS A 26 -5.13 11.41 4.01
N GLY A 27 -4.21 12.35 4.27
CA GLY A 27 -4.17 13.13 5.50
C GLY A 27 -3.58 12.40 6.72
N GLY A 28 -2.58 11.53 6.52
CA GLY A 28 -1.86 10.87 7.62
C GLY A 28 -1.91 9.34 7.62
N LEU A 29 -0.87 8.71 8.16
CA LEU A 29 -0.81 7.25 8.41
C LEU A 29 -1.30 6.91 9.83
N SER A 30 -2.56 6.46 9.92
CA SER A 30 -3.15 5.78 11.06
C SER A 30 -3.26 4.28 10.76
N GLY A 31 -3.53 3.46 11.78
CA GLY A 31 -3.76 2.02 11.56
C GLY A 31 -4.89 1.72 10.55
N ARG A 32 -5.89 2.60 10.45
CA ARG A 32 -6.97 2.50 9.45
C ARG A 32 -6.48 2.86 8.05
N THR A 33 -5.76 3.97 7.89
CA THR A 33 -5.27 4.38 6.56
C THR A 33 -4.16 3.46 6.05
N ALA A 34 -3.40 2.79 6.94
CA ALA A 34 -2.48 1.73 6.58
C ALA A 34 -3.18 0.50 5.96
N GLN A 35 -4.36 0.13 6.46
CA GLN A 35 -5.16 -0.95 5.87
C GLN A 35 -5.67 -0.55 4.48
N GLN A 36 -6.20 0.67 4.34
CA GLN A 36 -6.67 1.19 3.04
C GLN A 36 -5.54 1.28 2.01
N PHE A 37 -4.35 1.68 2.44
CA PHE A 37 -3.16 1.70 1.60
C PHE A 37 -2.82 0.29 1.07
N VAL A 38 -2.85 -0.72 1.94
CA VAL A 38 -2.59 -2.11 1.56
C VAL A 38 -3.67 -2.65 0.62
N ASP A 39 -4.94 -2.30 0.87
CA ASP A 39 -6.06 -2.68 0.00
C ASP A 39 -5.92 -2.01 -1.38
N TYR A 40 -5.49 -0.74 -1.43
CA TYR A 40 -5.19 -0.03 -2.67
C TYR A 40 -4.04 -0.69 -3.44
N LEU A 41 -2.93 -1.02 -2.79
CA LEU A 41 -1.82 -1.71 -3.45
C LEU A 41 -2.25 -3.09 -4.00
N SER A 42 -3.07 -3.82 -3.24
CA SER A 42 -3.63 -5.10 -3.64
C SER A 42 -4.58 -4.98 -4.84
N GLY A 43 -5.46 -3.97 -4.85
CA GLY A 43 -6.44 -3.76 -5.92
C GLY A 43 -5.85 -3.14 -7.20
N THR A 44 -4.91 -2.20 -7.05
CA THR A 44 -4.28 -1.51 -8.18
C THR A 44 -3.35 -2.44 -8.95
N ARG A 45 -2.66 -3.35 -8.25
CA ARG A 45 -1.70 -4.28 -8.86
C ARG A 45 -2.32 -5.60 -9.35
N LYS A 46 -3.55 -5.93 -8.95
CA LYS A 46 -4.32 -7.05 -9.50
C LYS A 46 -4.97 -6.78 -10.87
N ARG A 47 -4.82 -5.57 -11.43
CA ARG A 47 -5.25 -5.23 -12.80
C ARG A 47 -4.08 -5.21 -13.79
N CYS A 48 -3.35 -6.31 -13.90
CA CYS A 48 -2.70 -6.67 -15.16
C CYS A 48 -2.42 -8.17 -15.13
N GLY A 49 -3.36 -8.90 -15.71
CA GLY A 49 -3.38 -10.36 -15.83
C GLY A 49 -4.47 -10.70 -16.83
N ALA A 50 -4.36 -10.11 -18.02
CA ALA A 50 -5.00 -10.54 -19.25
C ALA A 50 -3.89 -11.03 -20.18
#